data_AF-A0A2N1M4U9-F1
#
_entry.id   AF-A0A2N1M4U9-F1
#
_cell.length_a   1.000
_cell.length_b   1.000
_cell.length_c   1.000
_cell.angle_alpha   90.00
_cell.angle_beta   90.00
_cell.angle_gamma   90.00
#
_symmetry.space_group_name_H-M   'P 1'
#
loop_
_entity.id
_entity.type
_entity.pdbx_description
1 polymer ?
#
loop_
_entity_poly.entity_id
_entity_poly.type
_entity_poly.pdbx_seq_one_letter_code
_entity_poly.pdbx_strand_id
1 'polypeptide(L)'
;MEGSSRQLRIFQILPQFDSAFEGVYTLYDIGAIKTDKEQPLSSDQIEKNINELKRKLGKDTTPLYQHLYSGVSKIPIQELTWKDPLANQVISDKSELKESEGDISCIVKEVLNVLKDVWNNLAFDSEVAKTLNEGTYQSTVIVSAIRASLKNLPIDTSFFISTSEKQSVASADRKGEGNSGRRPDIMFVGKYREKIFELMYIECSRLICSPQKKTDDEIKLWREANDGMYWVLQSFKPDKDQFGIISMQVAGNILHLNVIVRDKVNVHRYYHLQSAKIPVQLSNESVVTKFIETLLLLRNIIITNLSLLYH
;
A
#
# COMPACT_ATOMS: atom_id res chain seq x y z
N MET A 1 -25.13 -20.64 3.50
CA MET A 1 -23.95 -20.41 4.35
C MET A 1 -22.78 -20.07 3.41
N GLU A 2 -22.77 -18.91 2.74
CA GLU A 2 -22.46 -17.55 3.24
C GLU A 2 -21.05 -17.40 3.85
N GLY A 3 -20.02 -17.68 3.05
CA GLY A 3 -18.71 -17.04 3.17
C GLY A 3 -18.71 -15.74 2.35
N SER A 4 -18.68 -14.58 3.02
CA SER A 4 -19.10 -13.31 2.41
C SER A 4 -18.18 -12.77 1.31
N SER A 5 -18.84 -12.38 0.22
CA SER A 5 -18.43 -11.80 -1.06
C SER A 5 -17.61 -10.48 -1.03
N ARG A 6 -16.85 -10.18 0.03
CA ARG A 6 -16.16 -8.89 0.18
C ARG A 6 -14.64 -8.97 -0.01
N GLN A 7 -14.00 -10.06 0.41
CA GLN A 7 -12.56 -10.28 0.15
C GLN A 7 -12.29 -10.64 -1.33
N LEU A 8 -13.26 -11.26 -2.00
CA LEU A 8 -13.17 -11.60 -3.43
C LEU A 8 -13.27 -10.37 -4.35
N ARG A 9 -13.88 -9.25 -3.93
CA ARG A 9 -14.10 -8.09 -4.81
C ARG A 9 -12.86 -7.24 -5.10
N ILE A 10 -11.87 -7.22 -4.20
CA ILE A 10 -10.66 -6.39 -4.39
C ILE A 10 -9.65 -7.10 -5.30
N PHE A 11 -9.57 -8.43 -5.25
CA PHE A 11 -8.67 -9.23 -6.10
C PHE A 11 -9.27 -9.66 -7.44
N GLN A 12 -10.59 -9.62 -7.60
CA GLN A 12 -11.26 -9.97 -8.86
C GLN A 12 -11.26 -8.85 -9.91
N ILE A 13 -11.01 -7.58 -9.54
CA ILE A 13 -11.08 -6.47 -10.49
C ILE A 13 -10.01 -6.58 -11.59
N LEU A 14 -8.84 -7.15 -11.29
CA LEU A 14 -7.76 -7.28 -12.28
C LEU A 14 -8.03 -8.41 -13.31
N PRO A 15 -8.37 -9.67 -12.92
CA PRO A 15 -8.66 -10.73 -13.90
C PRO A 15 -10.06 -10.66 -14.51
N GLN A 16 -11.05 -10.01 -13.86
CA GLN A 16 -12.36 -9.77 -14.46
C GLN A 16 -12.33 -8.64 -15.48
N PHE A 17 -11.39 -7.71 -15.41
CA PHE A 17 -11.15 -6.79 -16.52
C PHE A 17 -10.66 -7.55 -17.74
N ASP A 18 -9.71 -8.48 -17.59
CA ASP A 18 -9.20 -9.28 -18.70
C ASP A 18 -10.25 -10.30 -19.22
N SER A 19 -11.02 -10.93 -18.33
CA SER A 19 -12.06 -11.89 -18.74
C SER A 19 -13.33 -11.21 -19.29
N ALA A 20 -13.67 -10.01 -18.82
CA ALA A 20 -14.74 -9.20 -19.41
C ALA A 20 -14.26 -8.53 -20.71
N PHE A 21 -12.98 -8.14 -20.80
CA PHE A 21 -12.36 -7.67 -22.03
C PHE A 21 -12.33 -8.78 -23.09
N GLU A 22 -11.84 -9.98 -22.76
CA GLU A 22 -11.88 -11.17 -23.63
C GLU A 22 -13.31 -11.62 -23.95
N GLY A 23 -14.22 -11.62 -22.98
CA GLY A 23 -15.63 -11.95 -23.20
C GLY A 23 -16.32 -10.95 -24.14
N VAL A 24 -16.04 -9.65 -23.98
CA VAL A 24 -16.52 -8.60 -24.89
C VAL A 24 -15.84 -8.69 -26.26
N TYR A 25 -14.54 -8.99 -26.33
CA TYR A 25 -13.77 -9.21 -27.56
C TYR A 25 -14.27 -10.44 -28.35
N THR A 26 -14.60 -11.53 -27.66
CA THR A 26 -15.20 -12.74 -28.26
C THR A 26 -16.61 -12.46 -28.78
N LEU A 27 -17.40 -11.65 -28.07
CA LEU A 27 -18.73 -11.19 -28.51
C LEU A 27 -18.65 -10.21 -29.70
N TYR A 28 -17.56 -9.45 -29.84
CA TYR A 28 -17.21 -8.66 -31.02
C TYR A 28 -16.86 -9.55 -32.23
N ASP A 29 -15.99 -10.54 -32.06
CA ASP A 29 -15.53 -11.43 -33.13
C ASP A 29 -16.64 -12.29 -33.73
N ILE A 30 -17.66 -12.66 -32.93
CA ILE A 30 -18.83 -13.43 -33.40
C ILE A 30 -20.02 -12.55 -33.83
N GLY A 31 -19.87 -11.22 -33.80
CA GLY A 31 -20.88 -10.26 -34.27
C GLY A 31 -22.16 -10.16 -33.43
N ALA A 32 -22.13 -10.63 -32.17
CA ALA A 32 -23.30 -10.71 -31.29
C ALA A 32 -23.66 -9.36 -30.63
N ILE A 33 -22.70 -8.44 -30.50
CA ILE A 33 -22.93 -7.06 -30.04
C ILE A 33 -22.89 -6.14 -31.27
N LYS A 34 -24.04 -5.59 -31.66
CA LYS A 34 -24.07 -4.45 -32.58
C LYS A 34 -23.75 -3.19 -31.77
N THR A 35 -22.52 -2.70 -31.88
CA THR A 35 -22.24 -1.32 -31.50
C THR A 35 -22.70 -0.43 -32.64
N ASP A 36 -23.61 0.50 -32.34
CA ASP A 36 -23.50 1.79 -33.00
C ASP A 36 -22.08 2.24 -32.67
N LYS A 37 -21.20 2.31 -33.68
CA LYS A 37 -19.79 2.68 -33.46
C LYS A 37 -19.78 3.95 -32.62
N GLU A 38 -19.26 3.89 -31.39
CA GLU A 38 -19.09 5.10 -30.59
C GLU A 38 -18.33 6.09 -31.44
N GLN A 39 -18.90 7.30 -31.58
CA GLN A 39 -18.26 8.31 -32.39
C GLN A 39 -16.96 8.70 -31.70
N PRO A 40 -15.81 8.63 -32.41
CA PRO A 40 -14.54 9.10 -31.89
C PRO A 40 -14.67 10.54 -31.40
N LEU A 41 -14.08 10.84 -30.25
CA LEU A 41 -13.93 12.23 -29.84
C LEU A 41 -13.07 12.97 -30.87
N SER A 42 -13.51 14.17 -31.26
CA SER A 42 -12.66 15.09 -32.01
C SER A 42 -11.52 15.61 -31.13
N SER A 43 -10.45 16.10 -31.75
CA SER A 43 -9.34 16.75 -31.02
C SER A 43 -9.84 17.86 -30.09
N ASP A 44 -10.80 18.67 -30.54
CA ASP A 44 -11.38 19.75 -29.74
C ASP A 44 -12.15 19.23 -28.51
N GLN A 45 -12.83 18.09 -28.64
CA GLN A 45 -13.53 17.45 -27.53
C GLN A 45 -12.55 16.86 -26.52
N ILE A 46 -11.46 16.24 -26.99
CA ILE A 46 -10.37 15.75 -26.14
C ILE A 46 -9.74 16.92 -25.37
N GLU A 47 -9.42 18.02 -26.06
CA GLU A 47 -8.84 19.21 -25.42
C GLU A 47 -9.79 19.81 -24.38
N LYS A 48 -11.08 19.95 -24.72
CA LYS A 48 -12.10 20.45 -23.78
C LYS A 48 -12.21 19.56 -22.54
N ASN A 49 -12.17 18.23 -22.73
CA ASN A 49 -12.20 17.28 -21.63
C ASN A 49 -10.96 17.42 -20.72
N ILE A 50 -9.76 17.52 -21.29
CA ILE A 50 -8.53 17.71 -20.52
C ILE A 50 -8.55 19.03 -19.75
N ASN A 51 -9.00 20.12 -20.37
CA ASN A 51 -9.10 21.42 -19.71
C ASN A 51 -10.13 21.41 -18.58
N GLU A 52 -11.26 20.73 -18.76
CA GLU A 52 -12.26 20.55 -17.70
C GLU A 52 -11.72 19.70 -16.55
N LEU A 53 -10.96 18.63 -16.84
CA LEU A 53 -10.29 17.83 -15.83
C LEU A 53 -9.26 18.65 -15.06
N LYS A 54 -8.37 19.40 -15.75
CA LYS A 54 -7.41 20.32 -15.12
C LYS A 54 -8.12 21.34 -14.23
N ARG A 55 -9.23 21.93 -14.70
CA ARG A 55 -10.04 22.86 -13.91
C ARG A 55 -10.61 22.20 -12.66
N LYS A 56 -11.12 20.97 -12.75
CA LYS A 56 -11.61 20.21 -11.59
C LYS A 56 -10.49 19.92 -10.60
N LEU A 57 -9.33 19.48 -11.08
CA LEU A 57 -8.16 19.20 -10.24
C LEU A 57 -7.61 20.47 -9.58
N GLY A 58 -7.57 21.59 -10.31
CA GLY A 58 -7.04 22.87 -9.83
C GLY A 58 -7.96 23.64 -8.87
N LYS A 59 -9.18 23.15 -8.61
CA LYS A 59 -10.05 23.70 -7.54
C LYS A 59 -9.55 23.35 -6.15
N ASP A 60 -8.82 22.24 -6.06
CA ASP A 60 -8.33 21.71 -4.81
C ASP A 60 -6.81 21.96 -4.74
N THR A 61 -6.38 22.74 -3.77
CA THR A 61 -4.97 23.16 -3.62
C THR A 61 -4.12 22.14 -2.90
N THR A 62 -4.64 20.96 -2.64
CA THR A 62 -3.94 19.99 -1.84
C THR A 62 -2.87 19.21 -2.63
N PRO A 63 -1.88 18.59 -1.97
CA PRO A 63 -0.71 18.04 -2.66
C PRO A 63 -1.01 16.94 -3.67
N LEU A 64 -1.99 16.07 -3.43
CA LEU A 64 -2.42 15.08 -4.44
C LEU A 64 -3.00 15.77 -5.67
N TYR A 65 -3.92 16.72 -5.50
CA TYR A 65 -4.57 17.39 -6.61
C TYR A 65 -3.61 18.29 -7.38
N GLN A 66 -2.63 18.91 -6.70
CA GLN A 66 -1.52 19.61 -7.34
C GLN A 66 -0.60 18.65 -8.12
N HIS A 67 -0.30 17.48 -7.56
CA HIS A 67 0.50 16.46 -8.23
C HIS A 67 -0.22 15.89 -9.46
N LEU A 68 -1.50 15.55 -9.32
CA LEU A 68 -2.37 15.09 -10.41
C LEU A 68 -2.53 16.18 -11.47
N TYR A 69 -2.76 17.44 -11.06
CA TYR A 69 -2.82 18.58 -11.98
C TYR A 69 -1.52 18.75 -12.75
N SER A 70 -0.37 18.66 -12.07
CA SER A 70 0.96 18.73 -12.68
C SER A 70 1.20 17.59 -13.66
N GLY A 71 0.82 16.35 -13.29
CA GLY A 71 0.91 15.18 -14.16
C GLY A 71 0.05 15.33 -15.41
N VAL A 72 -1.24 15.66 -15.26
CA VAL A 72 -2.15 15.93 -16.40
C VAL A 72 -1.69 17.11 -17.24
N SER A 73 -0.97 18.09 -16.66
CA SER A 73 -0.45 19.24 -17.38
C SER A 73 0.80 18.95 -18.22
N LYS A 74 1.53 17.88 -17.90
CA LYS A 74 2.71 17.45 -18.66
C LYS A 74 2.38 16.58 -19.86
N ILE A 75 1.19 15.98 -19.89
CA ILE A 75 0.76 15.12 -20.98
C ILE A 75 0.41 15.97 -22.21
N PRO A 76 1.09 15.77 -23.36
CA PRO A 76 0.77 16.47 -24.60
C PRO A 76 -0.59 16.02 -25.13
N ILE A 77 -1.56 16.95 -25.18
CA ILE A 77 -2.95 16.66 -25.60
C ILE A 77 -2.99 16.08 -27.02
N GLN A 78 -2.04 16.46 -27.87
CA GLN A 78 -1.96 16.03 -29.27
C GLN A 78 -1.62 14.54 -29.43
N GLU A 79 -1.04 13.92 -28.39
CA GLU A 79 -0.72 12.48 -28.38
C GLU A 79 -1.89 11.65 -27.84
N LEU A 80 -2.93 12.29 -27.28
CA LEU A 80 -4.09 11.60 -26.77
C LEU A 80 -5.09 11.28 -27.89
N THR A 81 -5.60 10.07 -27.84
CA THR A 81 -6.69 9.58 -28.68
C THR A 81 -7.95 9.39 -27.85
N TRP A 82 -9.10 9.29 -28.51
CA TRP A 82 -10.38 9.02 -27.83
C TRP A 82 -10.40 7.68 -27.06
N LYS A 83 -9.43 6.78 -27.31
CA LYS A 83 -9.26 5.51 -26.60
C LYS A 83 -8.57 5.66 -25.26
N ASP A 84 -7.88 6.79 -25.03
CA ASP A 84 -7.18 7.05 -23.79
C ASP A 84 -8.20 7.46 -22.71
N PRO A 85 -8.21 6.81 -21.53
CA PRO A 85 -9.15 7.15 -20.45
C PRO A 85 -9.10 8.63 -20.07
N LEU A 86 -7.89 9.23 -20.13
CA LEU A 86 -7.68 10.63 -19.81
C LEU A 86 -8.39 11.58 -20.79
N ALA A 87 -8.45 11.23 -22.08
CA ALA A 87 -9.19 11.98 -23.10
C ALA A 87 -10.70 12.04 -22.82
N ASN A 88 -11.19 11.14 -21.95
CA ASN A 88 -12.57 11.01 -21.52
C ASN A 88 -12.79 11.52 -20.07
N GLN A 89 -11.84 12.31 -19.53
CA GLN A 89 -11.84 12.81 -18.14
C GLN A 89 -11.75 11.71 -17.07
N VAL A 90 -11.30 10.51 -17.43
CA VAL A 90 -11.16 9.38 -16.51
C VAL A 90 -9.68 9.19 -16.17
N ILE A 91 -9.34 9.35 -14.89
CA ILE A 91 -8.05 8.93 -14.35
C ILE A 91 -8.17 7.43 -14.07
N SER A 92 -7.54 6.61 -14.90
CA SER A 92 -7.51 5.16 -14.74
C SER A 92 -6.20 4.69 -14.11
N ASP A 93 -6.21 3.46 -13.60
CA ASP A 93 -5.03 2.73 -13.14
C ASP A 93 -3.98 2.49 -14.26
N LYS A 94 -4.38 2.69 -15.52
CA LYS A 94 -3.53 2.67 -16.71
C LYS A 94 -2.95 4.04 -17.10
N SER A 95 -3.29 5.12 -16.38
CA SER A 95 -2.79 6.47 -16.68
C SER A 95 -1.38 6.73 -16.13
N GLU A 96 -0.62 7.61 -16.78
CA GLU A 96 0.76 8.03 -16.41
C GLU A 96 0.88 8.77 -15.05
N LEU A 97 -0.21 8.80 -14.27
CA LEU A 97 -0.28 9.41 -12.93
C LEU A 97 0.17 8.45 -11.81
N LYS A 98 0.57 7.22 -12.17
CA LYS A 98 1.25 6.25 -11.31
C LYS A 98 2.73 6.63 -11.16
N GLU A 99 3.38 6.13 -10.12
CA GLU A 99 4.85 6.08 -10.12
C GLU A 99 5.34 5.49 -11.45
N SER A 100 6.31 6.16 -12.07
CA SER A 100 6.79 5.74 -13.39
C SER A 100 7.42 4.34 -13.30
N GLU A 101 7.46 3.62 -14.41
CA GLU A 101 8.18 2.34 -14.46
C GLU A 101 9.65 2.51 -14.00
N GLY A 102 10.26 3.67 -14.29
CA GLY A 102 11.59 4.03 -13.81
C GLY A 102 11.67 4.16 -12.29
N ASP A 103 10.69 4.80 -11.66
CA ASP A 103 10.62 4.94 -10.20
C ASP A 103 10.41 3.59 -9.53
N ILE A 104 9.47 2.79 -10.02
CA ILE A 104 9.23 1.44 -9.51
C ILE A 104 10.50 0.58 -9.68
N SER A 105 11.14 0.62 -10.85
CA SER A 105 12.40 -0.09 -11.11
C SER A 105 13.50 0.34 -10.13
N CYS A 106 13.60 1.63 -9.81
CA CYS A 106 14.51 2.14 -8.81
C CYS A 106 14.23 1.52 -7.42
N ILE A 107 12.97 1.52 -6.97
CA ILE A 107 12.60 0.90 -5.68
C ILE A 107 12.88 -0.61 -5.66
N VAL A 108 12.57 -1.31 -6.75
CA VAL A 108 12.87 -2.74 -6.89
C VAL A 108 14.37 -3.00 -6.75
N LYS A 109 15.22 -2.19 -7.39
CA LYS A 109 16.69 -2.29 -7.26
C LYS A 109 17.14 -2.07 -5.82
N GLU A 110 16.55 -1.11 -5.11
CA GLU A 110 16.87 -0.86 -3.69
C GLU A 110 16.52 -2.05 -2.80
N VAL A 111 15.35 -2.65 -3.00
CA VAL A 111 14.95 -3.85 -2.27
C VAL A 111 15.87 -5.03 -2.61
N LEU A 112 16.23 -5.20 -3.89
CA LEU A 112 17.16 -6.25 -4.31
C LEU A 112 18.56 -6.06 -3.71
N ASN A 113 19.03 -4.81 -3.56
CA ASN A 113 20.29 -4.52 -2.89
C ASN A 113 20.24 -4.93 -1.41
N VAL A 114 19.14 -4.63 -0.71
CA VAL A 114 18.93 -5.11 0.67
C VAL A 114 18.98 -6.64 0.73
N LEU A 115 18.30 -7.34 -0.20
CA LEU A 115 18.32 -8.80 -0.23
C LEU A 115 19.71 -9.36 -0.52
N LYS A 116 20.46 -8.74 -1.43
CA LYS A 116 21.84 -9.10 -1.71
C LYS A 116 22.71 -8.99 -0.46
N ASP A 117 22.56 -7.93 0.32
CA ASP A 117 23.30 -7.74 1.57
C ASP A 117 22.92 -8.79 2.61
N VAL A 118 21.62 -9.13 2.70
CA VAL A 118 21.13 -10.20 3.57
C VAL A 118 21.69 -11.57 3.17
N TRP A 119 21.74 -11.89 1.87
CA TRP A 119 22.27 -13.17 1.38
C TRP A 119 23.78 -13.32 1.59
N ASN A 120 24.52 -12.21 1.60
CA ASN A 120 25.95 -12.21 1.87
C ASN A 120 26.27 -12.19 3.38
N ASN A 121 25.26 -12.09 4.24
CA ASN A 121 25.44 -12.03 5.68
C ASN A 121 25.37 -13.44 6.29
N LEU A 122 26.50 -13.90 6.84
CA LEU A 122 26.64 -15.21 7.49
C LEU A 122 25.63 -15.45 8.63
N ALA A 123 25.09 -14.40 9.23
CA ALA A 123 24.03 -14.50 10.24
C ALA A 123 22.80 -15.25 9.71
N PHE A 124 22.50 -15.16 8.40
CA PHE A 124 21.35 -15.79 7.76
C PHE A 124 21.67 -17.11 7.06
N ASP A 125 22.88 -17.63 7.24
CA ASP A 125 23.20 -18.99 6.82
C ASP A 125 22.34 -20.03 7.56
N SER A 126 22.08 -21.17 6.93
CA SER A 126 21.09 -22.15 7.39
C SER A 126 21.34 -22.71 8.80
N GLU A 127 22.60 -22.72 9.25
CA GLU A 127 22.99 -23.13 10.60
C GLU A 127 22.79 -22.01 11.63
N VAL A 128 23.21 -20.78 11.30
CA VAL A 128 23.22 -19.62 12.21
C VAL A 128 21.87 -18.92 12.30
N ALA A 129 21.10 -18.91 11.21
CA ALA A 129 19.81 -18.21 11.10
C ALA A 129 18.82 -18.64 12.20
N LYS A 130 18.90 -19.91 12.61
CA LYS A 130 18.03 -20.51 13.62
C LYS A 130 18.28 -19.96 15.02
N THR A 131 19.49 -19.46 15.29
CA THR A 131 19.89 -18.93 16.60
C THR A 131 19.76 -17.41 16.68
N LEU A 132 19.37 -16.74 15.59
CA LEU A 132 19.23 -15.29 15.59
C LEU A 132 18.16 -14.83 16.57
N ASN A 133 18.50 -13.77 17.30
CA ASN A 133 17.52 -13.05 18.07
C ASN A 133 16.60 -12.24 17.14
N GLU A 134 15.46 -11.85 17.69
CA GLU A 134 14.42 -11.13 16.96
C GLU A 134 14.91 -9.77 16.45
N GLY A 135 15.66 -9.03 17.27
CA GLY A 135 16.16 -7.70 16.93
C GLY A 135 17.12 -7.68 15.74
N THR A 136 18.01 -8.68 15.62
CA THR A 136 18.91 -8.81 14.46
C THR A 136 18.12 -9.05 13.19
N TYR A 137 17.12 -9.94 13.24
CA TYR A 137 16.28 -10.21 12.09
C TYR A 137 15.44 -9.00 11.68
N GLN A 138 14.81 -8.34 12.65
CA GLN A 138 14.02 -7.13 12.46
C GLN A 138 14.85 -6.01 11.82
N SER A 139 15.98 -5.64 12.44
CA SER A 139 16.80 -4.51 12.00
C SER A 139 17.47 -4.75 10.66
N THR A 140 17.99 -5.96 10.42
CA THR A 140 18.79 -6.25 9.23
C THR A 140 17.93 -6.50 8.00
N VAL A 141 16.78 -7.17 8.17
CA VAL A 141 15.92 -7.58 7.04
C VAL A 141 14.69 -6.70 6.95
N ILE A 142 13.86 -6.67 8.00
CA ILE A 142 12.51 -6.10 7.93
C ILE A 142 12.55 -4.58 7.81
N VAL A 143 13.26 -3.91 8.73
CA VAL A 143 13.40 -2.45 8.72
C VAL A 143 14.11 -1.98 7.45
N SER A 144 15.16 -2.66 7.02
CA SER A 144 15.89 -2.36 5.79
C SER A 144 15.00 -2.46 4.55
N ALA A 145 14.23 -3.54 4.42
CA ALA A 145 13.32 -3.75 3.29
C ALA A 145 12.21 -2.68 3.27
N ILE A 146 11.65 -2.33 4.42
CA ILE A 146 10.66 -1.25 4.53
C ILE A 146 11.29 0.08 4.12
N ARG A 147 12.47 0.43 4.64
CA ARG A 147 13.18 1.67 4.27
C ARG A 147 13.43 1.75 2.76
N ALA A 148 13.88 0.66 2.15
CA ALA A 148 14.06 0.57 0.70
C ALA A 148 12.72 0.80 -0.03
N SER A 149 11.64 0.15 0.42
CA SER A 149 10.31 0.29 -0.17
C SER A 149 9.71 1.69 -0.02
N LEU A 150 10.14 2.47 0.97
CA LEU A 150 9.66 3.84 1.24
C LEU A 150 10.60 4.92 0.69
N LYS A 151 11.71 4.53 0.04
CA LYS A 151 12.69 5.48 -0.51
C LYS A 151 12.03 6.42 -1.53
N ASN A 152 12.50 7.66 -1.62
CA ASN A 152 12.02 8.68 -2.56
C ASN A 152 10.53 9.10 -2.39
N LEU A 153 9.81 8.59 -1.39
CA LEU A 153 8.52 9.17 -1.02
C LEU A 153 8.74 10.57 -0.43
N PRO A 154 7.74 11.48 -0.49
CA PRO A 154 7.80 12.80 0.12
C PRO A 154 7.67 12.73 1.65
N ILE A 155 8.51 11.91 2.26
CA ILE A 155 8.67 11.65 3.68
C ILE A 155 9.80 12.59 4.13
N ASP A 156 9.42 13.77 4.66
CA ASP A 156 10.38 14.70 5.23
C ASP A 156 10.76 14.28 6.67
N THR A 157 11.41 15.18 7.41
CA THR A 157 11.83 14.93 8.80
C THR A 157 10.67 14.71 9.77
N SER A 158 9.42 14.90 9.35
CA SER A 158 8.24 14.62 10.16
C SER A 158 7.88 13.14 10.23
N PHE A 159 8.51 12.28 9.44
CA PHE A 159 8.25 10.84 9.43
C PHE A 159 9.47 10.04 9.86
N PHE A 160 9.22 8.94 10.57
CA PHE A 160 10.26 8.02 10.98
C PHE A 160 9.71 6.61 11.19
N ILE A 161 10.62 5.63 11.09
CA ILE A 161 10.37 4.26 11.52
C ILE A 161 10.88 4.13 12.94
N SER A 162 9.97 3.88 13.87
CA SER A 162 10.32 3.52 15.24
C SER A 162 10.58 2.03 15.33
N THR A 163 11.66 1.63 15.99
CA THR A 163 11.95 0.23 16.34
C THR A 163 11.92 0.09 17.86
N SER A 164 11.43 -1.05 18.36
CA SER A 164 11.48 -1.57 19.74
C SER A 164 11.48 -0.51 20.86
N GLU A 165 10.39 -0.47 21.65
CA GLU A 165 10.16 0.27 22.90
C GLU A 165 9.34 1.57 22.83
N LYS A 166 9.02 2.09 21.64
CA LYS A 166 8.12 3.24 21.55
C LYS A 166 6.68 2.82 21.84
N GLN A 167 6.06 3.48 22.81
CA GLN A 167 4.63 3.34 23.09
C GLN A 167 3.80 3.99 21.98
N SER A 168 2.79 3.26 21.52
CA SER A 168 1.78 3.78 20.61
C SER A 168 0.93 4.84 21.32
N VAL A 169 0.88 6.03 20.74
CA VAL A 169 0.05 7.15 21.17
C VAL A 169 -1.42 6.80 20.99
N ALA A 170 -1.78 6.18 19.86
CA ALA A 170 -3.15 5.79 19.59
C ALA A 170 -3.66 4.77 20.62
N SER A 171 -2.83 3.79 20.96
CA SER A 171 -3.19 2.78 21.95
C SER A 171 -3.19 3.33 23.39
N ALA A 172 -2.30 4.27 23.71
CA ALA A 172 -2.30 4.95 25.01
C ALA A 172 -3.59 5.77 25.20
N ASP A 173 -3.96 6.58 24.20
CA ASP A 173 -5.22 7.34 24.20
C ASP A 173 -6.42 6.43 24.42
N ARG A 174 -6.47 5.31 23.67
CA ARG A 174 -7.59 4.37 23.76
C ARG A 174 -7.75 3.73 25.14
N LYS A 175 -6.64 3.49 25.85
CA LYS A 175 -6.65 2.91 27.20
C LYS A 175 -6.94 3.94 28.29
N GLY A 176 -6.82 5.23 28.01
CA GLY A 176 -7.05 6.31 28.96
C GLY A 176 -5.86 6.62 29.86
N GLU A 177 -5.97 7.74 30.57
CA GLU A 177 -4.92 8.31 31.42
C GLU A 177 -4.45 7.33 32.51
N GLY A 178 -3.14 7.30 32.76
CA GLY A 178 -2.50 6.39 33.72
C GLY A 178 -2.23 4.97 33.20
N ASN A 179 -2.77 4.59 32.04
CA ASN A 179 -2.53 3.28 31.43
C ASN A 179 -1.45 3.32 30.35
N SER A 180 -0.59 2.30 30.35
CA SER A 180 0.40 2.15 29.29
C SER A 180 -0.23 1.62 28.00
N GLY A 181 -0.14 2.42 26.93
CA GLY A 181 -0.37 2.00 25.55
C GLY A 181 0.48 0.81 25.14
N ARG A 182 0.05 0.09 24.10
CA ARG A 182 0.82 -1.03 23.53
C ARG A 182 2.13 -0.54 22.91
N ARG A 183 3.08 -1.47 22.77
CA ARG A 183 4.41 -1.23 22.19
C ARG A 183 4.59 -2.20 21.04
N PRO A 184 4.32 -1.74 19.80
CA PRO A 184 4.60 -2.52 18.61
C PRO A 184 6.11 -2.68 18.42
N ASP A 185 6.55 -3.75 17.77
CA ASP A 185 7.98 -3.96 17.51
C ASP A 185 8.52 -2.91 16.54
N ILE A 186 7.74 -2.56 15.52
CA ILE A 186 8.07 -1.50 14.57
C ILE A 186 6.81 -0.68 14.29
N MET A 187 6.97 0.64 14.19
CA MET A 187 5.91 1.54 13.73
C MET A 187 6.44 2.46 12.64
N PHE A 188 5.60 2.75 11.63
CA PHE A 188 5.83 3.89 10.75
C PHE A 188 4.95 5.05 11.21
N VAL A 189 5.61 6.14 11.58
CA VAL A 189 5.00 7.27 12.28
C VAL A 189 5.24 8.55 11.49
N GLY A 190 4.21 9.37 11.33
CA GLY A 190 4.28 10.70 10.73
C GLY A 190 3.75 11.78 11.65
N LYS A 191 4.40 12.93 11.70
CA LYS A 191 3.89 14.11 12.40
C LYS A 191 3.26 15.06 11.37
N TYR A 192 1.99 15.38 11.53
CA TYR A 192 1.28 16.32 10.67
C TYR A 192 0.43 17.28 11.51
N ARG A 193 0.57 18.59 11.27
CA ARG A 193 -0.14 19.68 12.01
C ARG A 193 -0.08 19.47 13.54
N GLU A 194 1.13 19.24 14.07
CA GLU A 194 1.39 18.96 15.50
C GLU A 194 0.81 17.64 16.05
N LYS A 195 0.14 16.83 15.23
CA LYS A 195 -0.37 15.50 15.61
C LYS A 195 0.51 14.38 15.09
N ILE A 196 0.62 13.32 15.88
CA ILE A 196 1.31 12.10 15.51
C ILE A 196 0.30 11.14 14.90
N PHE A 197 0.62 10.57 13.74
CA PHE A 197 -0.15 9.55 13.05
C PHE A 197 0.69 8.28 12.92
N GLU A 198 0.16 7.17 13.42
CA GLU A 198 0.80 5.85 13.38
C GLU A 198 0.19 5.08 12.21
N LEU A 199 0.87 5.11 11.05
CA LEU A 199 0.33 4.64 9.77
C LEU A 199 0.49 3.13 9.56
N MET A 200 1.49 2.54 10.23
CA MET A 200 1.77 1.12 10.14
C MET A 200 2.23 0.59 11.50
N TYR A 201 1.73 -0.60 11.84
CA TYR A 201 2.12 -1.39 13.00
C TYR A 201 2.71 -2.72 12.52
N ILE A 202 3.81 -3.14 13.13
CA ILE A 202 4.48 -4.39 12.78
C ILE A 202 4.82 -5.17 14.03
N GLU A 203 4.44 -6.44 14.03
CA GLU A 203 4.87 -7.44 15.00
C GLU A 203 5.75 -8.45 14.30
N CYS A 204 6.89 -8.71 14.91
CA CYS A 204 7.90 -9.59 14.38
C CYS A 204 8.13 -10.74 15.34
N SER A 205 8.39 -11.89 14.76
CA SER A 205 8.90 -13.05 15.47
C SER A 205 10.30 -13.37 14.97
N ARG A 206 11.01 -14.25 15.69
CA ARG A 206 12.24 -14.85 15.19
C ARG A 206 11.94 -15.70 13.95
N LEU A 207 12.96 -15.97 13.13
CA LEU A 207 12.85 -16.84 11.95
C LEU A 207 12.22 -18.21 12.27
N ILE A 208 12.50 -18.74 13.46
CA ILE A 208 11.78 -19.87 14.03
C ILE A 208 10.87 -19.34 15.12
N CYS A 209 9.56 -19.49 14.92
CA CYS A 209 8.55 -19.04 15.88
C CYS A 209 7.53 -20.14 16.18
N SER A 210 7.01 -20.11 17.40
CA SER A 210 5.95 -21.03 17.82
C SER A 210 4.62 -20.66 17.17
N PRO A 211 3.71 -21.62 16.97
CA PRO A 211 2.34 -21.31 16.53
C PRO A 211 1.64 -20.30 17.44
N GLN A 212 1.87 -20.39 18.75
CA GLN A 212 1.30 -19.46 19.73
C GLN A 212 1.74 -18.01 19.48
N LYS A 213 3.04 -17.77 19.25
CA LYS A 213 3.55 -16.43 18.92
C LYS A 213 2.88 -15.86 17.67
N LYS A 214 2.63 -16.69 16.64
CA LYS A 214 1.91 -16.25 15.43
C LYS A 214 0.49 -15.80 15.76
N THR A 215 -0.26 -16.56 16.55
CA THR A 215 -1.63 -16.18 16.91
C THR A 215 -1.66 -14.94 17.80
N ASP A 216 -0.75 -14.85 18.78
CA ASP A 216 -0.68 -13.71 19.70
C ASP A 216 -0.35 -12.41 18.96
N ASP A 217 0.62 -12.44 18.05
CA ASP A 217 1.03 -11.28 17.25
C ASP A 217 -0.07 -10.83 16.29
N GLU A 218 -0.79 -11.77 15.66
CA GLU A 218 -1.95 -11.44 14.83
C GLU A 218 -3.02 -10.72 15.65
N ILE A 219 -3.32 -11.22 16.86
CA ILE A 219 -4.30 -10.61 17.76
C ILE A 219 -3.87 -9.21 18.21
N LYS A 220 -2.58 -9.05 18.51
CA LYS A 220 -2.01 -7.77 18.89
C LYS A 220 -2.15 -6.75 17.77
N LEU A 221 -1.81 -7.14 16.53
CA LEU A 221 -1.82 -6.26 15.37
C LEU A 221 -3.20 -5.70 15.04
N TRP A 222 -4.25 -6.53 14.95
CA TRP A 222 -5.57 -5.96 14.58
C TRP A 222 -6.14 -5.07 15.69
N ARG A 223 -5.76 -5.28 16.96
CA ARG A 223 -6.11 -4.38 18.06
C ARG A 223 -5.39 -3.03 17.94
N GLU A 224 -4.09 -3.05 17.66
CA GLU A 224 -3.28 -1.85 17.45
C GLU A 224 -3.74 -1.06 16.23
N ALA A 225 -4.02 -1.74 15.13
CA ALA A 225 -4.56 -1.12 13.92
C ALA A 225 -5.91 -0.46 14.17
N ASN A 226 -6.76 -1.11 14.96
CA ASN A 226 -8.06 -0.56 15.35
C ASN A 226 -7.93 0.68 16.23
N ASP A 227 -7.00 0.68 17.18
CA ASP A 227 -6.65 1.86 17.98
C ASP A 227 -6.11 2.99 17.08
N GLY A 228 -5.22 2.67 16.14
CA GLY A 228 -4.67 3.60 15.14
C GLY A 228 -5.74 4.23 14.25
N MET A 229 -6.68 3.42 13.74
CA MET A 229 -7.80 3.92 12.94
C MET A 229 -8.68 4.84 13.77
N TYR A 230 -9.01 4.46 15.01
CA TYR A 230 -9.77 5.33 15.91
C TYR A 230 -9.09 6.69 16.13
N TRP A 231 -7.77 6.70 16.35
CA TRP A 231 -6.98 7.91 16.52
C TRP A 231 -7.01 8.83 15.27
N VAL A 232 -6.87 8.24 14.07
CA VAL A 232 -7.02 8.97 12.80
C VAL A 232 -8.41 9.58 12.67
N LEU A 233 -9.45 8.84 13.01
CA LEU A 233 -10.84 9.32 12.93
C LEU A 233 -11.13 10.45 13.93
N GLN A 234 -10.48 10.47 15.08
CA GLN A 234 -10.59 11.63 15.97
C GLN A 234 -9.87 12.86 15.42
N SER A 235 -8.71 12.63 14.78
CA SER A 235 -7.75 13.70 14.48
C SER A 235 -7.89 14.33 13.10
N PHE A 236 -8.17 13.53 12.08
CA PHE A 236 -8.18 13.93 10.66
C PHE A 236 -9.55 13.69 10.00
N LYS A 237 -10.31 12.66 10.41
CA LYS A 237 -11.63 12.30 9.85
C LYS A 237 -11.62 12.11 8.32
N PRO A 238 -10.79 11.21 7.77
CA PRO A 238 -10.82 10.89 6.35
C PRO A 238 -12.20 10.38 5.92
N ASP A 239 -12.51 10.55 4.63
CA ASP A 239 -13.70 9.94 4.04
C ASP A 239 -13.66 8.41 4.15
N LYS A 240 -14.85 7.82 4.16
CA LYS A 240 -15.02 6.37 4.31
C LYS A 240 -14.37 5.63 3.13
N ASP A 241 -13.84 4.44 3.39
CA ASP A 241 -13.11 3.61 2.43
C ASP A 241 -11.83 4.20 1.82
N GLN A 242 -11.39 5.42 2.20
CA GLN A 242 -10.23 6.07 1.57
C GLN A 242 -8.92 5.87 2.33
N PHE A 243 -8.97 5.75 3.66
CA PHE A 243 -7.78 5.68 4.51
C PHE A 243 -7.65 4.32 5.19
N GLY A 244 -6.44 3.78 5.24
CA GLY A 244 -6.18 2.46 5.82
C GLY A 244 -4.99 2.43 6.74
N ILE A 245 -5.11 1.80 7.92
CA ILE A 245 -3.96 1.56 8.79
C ILE A 245 -3.34 0.20 8.45
N ILE A 246 -2.04 0.19 8.19
CA ILE A 246 -1.33 -1.02 7.79
C ILE A 246 -0.98 -1.84 9.03
N SER A 247 -1.16 -3.16 8.92
CA SER A 247 -0.67 -4.13 9.89
C SER A 247 0.17 -5.17 9.19
N MET A 248 1.43 -5.30 9.59
CA MET A 248 2.34 -6.28 9.02
C MET A 248 2.75 -7.27 10.11
N GLN A 249 2.54 -8.55 9.86
CA GLN A 249 3.04 -9.61 10.73
C GLN A 249 4.22 -10.30 10.07
N VAL A 250 5.33 -10.45 10.80
CA VAL A 250 6.45 -11.30 10.39
C VAL A 250 6.45 -12.56 11.26
N ALA A 251 5.88 -13.63 10.70
CA ALA A 251 5.69 -14.93 11.35
C ALA A 251 6.73 -15.93 10.84
N GLY A 252 7.90 -15.97 11.48
CA GLY A 252 9.03 -16.77 11.02
C GLY A 252 9.61 -16.16 9.76
N ASN A 253 9.52 -16.88 8.65
CA ASN A 253 9.94 -16.40 7.34
C ASN A 253 8.76 -15.96 6.45
N ILE A 254 7.56 -15.78 6.99
CA ILE A 254 6.39 -15.31 6.23
C ILE A 254 6.01 -13.90 6.70
N LEU A 255 5.87 -12.99 5.74
CA LEU A 255 5.30 -11.66 5.92
C LEU A 255 3.82 -11.71 5.55
N HIS A 256 2.93 -11.36 6.48
CA HIS A 256 1.51 -11.15 6.23
C HIS A 256 1.20 -9.65 6.25
N LEU A 257 0.81 -9.10 5.10
CA LEU A 257 0.40 -7.72 4.95
C LEU A 257 -1.13 -7.63 5.05
N ASN A 258 -1.60 -6.81 5.97
CA ASN A 258 -3.00 -6.55 6.23
C ASN A 258 -3.26 -5.05 6.30
N VAL A 259 -4.52 -4.66 6.11
CA VAL A 259 -4.95 -3.27 6.27
C VAL A 259 -6.31 -3.22 6.97
N ILE A 260 -6.47 -2.27 7.88
CA ILE A 260 -7.77 -1.94 8.46
C ILE A 260 -8.33 -0.69 7.82
N VAL A 261 -9.58 -0.74 7.37
CA VAL A 261 -10.27 0.39 6.71
C VAL A 261 -11.64 0.56 7.35
N ARG A 262 -12.09 1.81 7.53
CA ARG A 262 -13.47 2.11 7.94
C ARG A 262 -14.38 2.11 6.73
N ASP A 263 -15.37 1.22 6.73
CA ASP A 263 -16.31 1.09 5.62
C ASP A 263 -17.41 2.18 5.57
N LYS A 264 -18.23 2.15 4.51
CA LYS A 264 -19.37 3.07 4.32
C LYS A 264 -20.37 3.13 5.48
N VAL A 265 -20.50 2.06 6.26
CA VAL A 265 -21.43 1.96 7.40
C VAL A 265 -20.71 2.14 8.75
N ASN A 266 -19.48 2.68 8.75
CA ASN A 266 -18.65 2.94 9.92
C ASN A 266 -18.14 1.67 10.64
N VAL A 267 -18.08 0.54 9.95
CA VAL A 267 -17.49 -0.69 10.49
C VAL A 267 -16.03 -0.78 10.07
N HIS A 268 -15.15 -1.00 11.03
CA HIS A 268 -13.74 -1.28 10.75
C HIS A 268 -13.61 -2.70 10.20
N ARG A 269 -13.03 -2.83 9.01
CA ARG A 269 -12.80 -4.11 8.34
C ARG A 269 -11.31 -4.35 8.23
N TYR A 270 -10.87 -5.47 8.79
CA TYR A 270 -9.50 -5.94 8.71
C TYR A 270 -9.36 -6.89 7.53
N TYR A 271 -8.52 -6.52 6.56
CA TYR A 271 -8.35 -7.26 5.33
C TYR A 271 -6.95 -7.83 5.25
N HIS A 272 -6.87 -9.13 4.97
CA HIS A 272 -5.66 -9.74 4.48
C HIS A 272 -5.42 -9.34 3.03
N LEU A 273 -4.24 -8.80 2.74
CA LEU A 273 -3.86 -8.40 1.40
C LEU A 273 -2.97 -9.46 0.75
N GLN A 274 -1.83 -9.75 1.37
CA GLN A 274 -0.87 -10.65 0.77
C GLN A 274 -0.01 -11.33 1.83
N SER A 275 0.33 -12.58 1.57
CA SER A 275 1.37 -13.31 2.29
C SER A 275 2.54 -13.57 1.36
N ALA A 276 3.76 -13.32 1.82
CA ALA A 276 4.97 -13.62 1.06
C ALA A 276 6.04 -14.21 1.94
N LYS A 277 6.78 -15.18 1.40
CA LYS A 277 7.98 -15.69 2.05
C LYS A 277 9.09 -14.66 1.92
N ILE A 278 9.77 -14.38 3.03
CA ILE A 278 10.89 -13.47 3.13
C ILE A 278 12.15 -14.24 2.69
N PRO A 279 12.80 -13.85 1.58
CA PRO A 279 13.97 -14.56 1.07
C PRO A 279 15.23 -14.16 1.85
N VAL A 280 15.37 -14.62 3.09
CA VAL A 280 16.60 -14.42 3.89
C VAL A 280 17.80 -15.19 3.36
N GLN A 281 17.56 -16.15 2.47
CA GLN A 281 18.57 -16.92 1.73
C GLN A 281 18.26 -16.84 0.25
N LEU A 282 19.27 -17.11 -0.58
CA LEU A 282 19.11 -17.19 -2.02
C LEU A 282 17.93 -18.11 -2.36
N SER A 283 16.95 -17.55 -3.04
CA SER A 283 15.66 -18.17 -3.29
C SER A 283 15.33 -18.10 -4.77
N ASN A 284 14.36 -18.91 -5.20
CA ASN A 284 13.88 -18.83 -6.57
C ASN A 284 13.26 -17.44 -6.87
N GLU A 285 13.21 -17.11 -8.15
CA GLU A 285 12.67 -15.84 -8.64
C GLU A 285 11.25 -15.59 -8.12
N SER A 286 10.37 -16.60 -8.17
CA SER A 286 8.98 -16.45 -7.74
C SER A 286 8.82 -15.98 -6.29
N VAL A 287 9.67 -16.45 -5.37
CA VAL A 287 9.66 -16.03 -3.96
C VAL A 287 10.14 -14.59 -3.84
N VAL A 288 11.21 -14.22 -4.54
CA VAL A 288 11.76 -12.85 -4.52
C VAL A 288 10.75 -11.87 -5.10
N THR A 289 10.17 -12.18 -6.25
CA THR A 289 9.14 -11.37 -6.91
C THR A 289 7.93 -11.19 -6.00
N LYS A 290 7.43 -12.26 -5.35
CA LYS A 290 6.27 -12.15 -4.45
C LYS A 290 6.55 -11.28 -3.23
N PHE A 291 7.76 -11.34 -2.69
CA PHE A 291 8.18 -10.49 -1.58
C PHE A 291 8.23 -9.01 -2.01
N ILE A 292 8.85 -8.72 -3.16
CA ILE A 292 8.93 -7.36 -3.73
C ILE A 292 7.53 -6.81 -4.02
N GLU A 293 6.64 -7.58 -4.65
CA GLU A 293 5.24 -7.20 -4.89
C GLU A 293 4.53 -6.80 -3.59
N THR A 294 4.77 -7.54 -2.51
CA THR A 294 4.17 -7.24 -1.20
C THR A 294 4.65 -5.89 -0.66
N LEU A 295 5.94 -5.57 -0.83
CA LEU A 295 6.50 -4.29 -0.42
C LEU A 295 6.06 -3.13 -1.32
N LEU A 296 5.82 -3.37 -2.60
CA LEU A 296 5.23 -2.37 -3.50
C LEU A 296 3.76 -2.10 -3.14
N LEU A 297 3.01 -3.14 -2.74
CA LEU A 297 1.65 -2.96 -2.23
C LEU A 297 1.65 -2.13 -0.94
N LEU A 298 2.57 -2.41 -0.02
CA LEU A 298 2.81 -1.58 1.17
C LEU A 298 3.06 -0.11 0.78
N ARG A 299 4.02 0.13 -0.13
CA ARG A 299 4.38 1.47 -0.60
C ARG A 299 3.17 2.22 -1.15
N ASN A 300 2.36 1.57 -1.98
CA ASN A 300 1.17 2.18 -2.57
C ASN A 300 0.17 2.64 -1.51
N ILE A 301 -0.09 1.82 -0.48
CA ILE A 301 -1.00 2.20 0.61
C ILE A 301 -0.44 3.41 1.38
N ILE A 302 0.88 3.44 1.62
CA ILE A 302 1.51 4.61 2.25
C ILE A 302 1.39 5.84 1.36
N ILE A 303 1.63 5.76 0.06
CA ILE A 303 1.43 6.88 -0.87
C ILE A 303 0.00 7.42 -0.77
N THR A 304 -1.01 6.54 -0.81
CA THR A 304 -2.41 6.93 -0.68
C THR A 304 -2.70 7.58 0.68
N ASN A 305 -2.21 7.01 1.77
CA ASN A 305 -2.41 7.60 3.10
C ASN A 305 -1.74 8.96 3.25
N LEU A 306 -0.51 9.11 2.73
CA LEU A 306 0.23 10.37 2.76
C LEU A 306 -0.50 11.42 1.93
N SER A 307 -0.93 11.06 0.72
CA SER A 307 -1.68 11.97 -0.14
C SER A 307 -2.93 12.48 0.58
N LEU A 308 -3.59 11.59 1.34
CA LEU A 308 -4.73 11.96 2.17
C LEU A 308 -4.36 12.87 3.35
N LEU A 309 -3.31 12.57 4.10
CA LEU A 309 -2.92 13.36 5.28
C LEU A 309 -2.45 14.77 4.94
N TYR A 310 -1.78 14.94 3.81
CA TYR A 310 -1.30 16.26 3.40
C TYR A 310 -2.40 17.17 2.81
N HIS A 311 -3.65 16.70 2.74
CA HIS A 311 -4.83 17.49 2.42
C HIS A 311 -5.28 18.40 3.59
#